data_AF-A0A956SZF4-F1
#
_entry.id   AF-A0A956SZF4-F1
#
_cell.length_a   1.000
_cell.length_b   1.000
_cell.length_c   1.000
_cell.angle_alpha   90.00
_cell.angle_beta   90.00
_cell.angle_gamma   90.00
#
_symmetry.space_group_name_H-M   'P 1'
#
loop_
_entity.id
_entity.type
_entity.pdbx_description
1 polymer ?
#
loop_
_entity_poly.entity_id
_entity_poly.type
_entity_poly.pdbx_seq_one_letter_code
_entity_poly.pdbx_strand_id
1 'polypeptide(L)'
;MSRPTLLRWFREDRITAVKRDWRGWRVFKDEDLERIRRELGQAHHKGQTVNNPKMLSYLARVPTFSRLPGEVLSALAESARFRGFLKGSVFFSPGDRSSGLHLLVKGRIKVLRVSPEGREQLLTIVEPFQTLGEAAIFRQPETHSSFAICEESSTVLTLPSPKTRWLTVHHPELALAFLAEFATRIGDLERRLEETALHPLEKRLSAYLLKTANDKNEVHLSESNSVLATRFGVSRESISRALAKFEEQGLVSRKNRTLILLSPEELSAL
;
A
#
# COMPACT_ATOMS: atom_id res chain seq x y z
N MET A 1 7.15 -11.41 19.27
CA MET A 1 7.54 -12.85 19.24
C MET A 1 9.06 -12.96 19.38
N SER A 2 9.55 -13.78 20.30
CA SER A 2 10.97 -13.90 20.64
C SER A 2 11.73 -14.73 19.60
N ARG A 3 13.04 -14.45 19.41
CA ARG A 3 13.95 -15.19 18.51
C ARG A 3 13.85 -16.72 18.66
N PRO A 4 13.72 -17.31 19.88
CA PRO A 4 13.54 -18.75 20.08
C PRO A 4 12.27 -19.35 19.44
N THR A 5 11.23 -18.55 19.23
CA THR A 5 9.95 -19.04 18.70
C THR A 5 9.98 -19.17 17.18
N LEU A 6 10.54 -18.17 16.48
CA LEU A 6 10.77 -18.21 15.03
C LEU A 6 11.63 -19.42 14.63
N LEU A 7 12.56 -19.72 15.52
CA LEU A 7 13.51 -20.80 15.45
C LEU A 7 12.91 -22.18 15.43
N ARG A 8 12.05 -22.43 16.42
CA ARG A 8 11.30 -23.67 16.54
C ARG A 8 10.44 -23.90 15.28
N TRP A 9 9.88 -22.84 14.70
CA TRP A 9 8.99 -22.96 13.55
C TRP A 9 9.73 -23.21 12.23
N PHE A 10 10.90 -22.62 12.04
CA PHE A 10 11.77 -22.94 10.90
C PHE A 10 12.21 -24.41 10.92
N ARG A 11 12.45 -25.00 12.10
CA ARG A 11 12.86 -26.40 12.24
C ARG A 11 11.78 -27.43 12.01
N GLU A 12 10.53 -27.08 12.29
CA GLU A 12 9.38 -27.96 12.11
C GLU A 12 8.83 -27.90 10.66
N ASP A 13 9.62 -27.42 9.69
CA ASP A 13 9.22 -27.13 8.30
C ASP A 13 7.99 -26.21 8.18
N ARG A 14 7.71 -25.43 9.23
CA ARG A 14 6.58 -24.48 9.26
C ARG A 14 6.90 -23.15 8.58
N ILE A 15 8.17 -22.91 8.22
CA ILE A 15 8.68 -21.70 7.56
C ILE A 15 9.67 -22.10 6.47
N THR A 16 9.40 -21.78 5.20
CA THR A 16 10.42 -21.78 4.14
C THR A 16 11.10 -20.41 4.12
N ALA A 17 12.41 -20.39 4.33
CA ALA A 17 13.21 -19.19 4.12
C ALA A 17 13.53 -19.13 2.62
N VAL A 18 13.20 -18.03 1.94
CA VAL A 18 13.41 -17.89 0.49
C VAL A 18 14.03 -16.53 0.19
N LYS A 19 15.12 -16.52 -0.58
CA LYS A 19 15.67 -15.30 -1.18
C LYS A 19 15.38 -15.34 -2.68
N ARG A 20 14.72 -14.33 -3.19
CA ARG A 20 14.65 -14.06 -4.63
C ARG A 20 15.57 -12.88 -4.94
N ASP A 21 16.47 -13.09 -5.90
CA ASP A 21 17.19 -12.01 -6.56
C ASP A 21 16.69 -11.87 -8.01
N TRP A 22 17.28 -10.96 -8.78
CA TRP A 22 16.94 -10.71 -10.18
C TRP A 22 17.18 -11.92 -11.11
N ARG A 23 17.84 -12.99 -10.63
CA ARG A 23 18.08 -14.24 -11.37
C ARG A 23 17.08 -15.35 -11.03
N GLY A 24 16.08 -15.08 -10.19
CA GLY A 24 15.00 -16.02 -9.87
C GLY A 24 15.00 -16.51 -8.42
N TRP A 25 14.23 -17.58 -8.18
CA TRP A 25 14.11 -18.21 -6.85
C TRP A 25 15.40 -18.95 -6.51
N ARG A 26 16.09 -18.54 -5.45
CA ARG A 26 17.10 -19.40 -4.81
C ARG A 26 16.53 -19.95 -3.52
N VAL A 27 16.33 -21.27 -3.50
CA VAL A 27 16.32 -22.02 -2.24
C VAL A 27 17.69 -21.75 -1.60
N PHE A 28 17.70 -21.36 -0.33
CA PHE A 28 18.97 -21.15 0.38
C PHE A 28 19.85 -22.39 0.18
N LYS A 29 21.12 -22.17 -0.20
CA LYS A 29 22.08 -23.27 -0.29
C LYS A 29 22.28 -23.85 1.11
N ASP A 30 22.74 -25.10 1.21
CA ASP A 30 23.00 -25.73 2.51
C ASP A 30 23.88 -24.86 3.40
N GLU A 31 24.84 -24.11 2.84
CA GLU A 31 25.67 -23.16 3.58
C GLU A 31 24.90 -21.96 4.17
N ASP A 32 23.90 -21.44 3.46
CA ASP A 32 23.04 -20.35 3.94
C ASP A 32 22.04 -20.85 4.98
N LEU A 33 21.50 -22.05 4.78
CA LEU A 33 20.70 -22.77 5.78
C LEU A 33 21.53 -23.06 7.03
N GLU A 34 22.79 -23.43 6.89
CA GLU A 34 23.75 -23.64 8.00
C GLU A 34 24.14 -22.33 8.70
N ARG A 35 24.19 -21.20 7.98
CA ARG A 35 24.38 -19.88 8.58
C ARG A 35 23.15 -19.46 9.39
N ILE A 36 21.95 -19.64 8.83
CA ILE A 36 20.68 -19.41 9.51
C ILE A 36 20.53 -20.38 10.70
N ARG A 37 20.90 -21.66 10.56
CA ARG A 37 20.94 -22.66 11.66
C ARG A 37 21.94 -22.30 12.75
N ARG A 38 23.12 -21.76 12.41
CA ARG A 38 24.13 -21.26 13.38
C ARG A 38 23.68 -19.99 14.09
N GLU A 39 23.15 -19.02 13.36
CA GLU A 39 22.58 -17.78 13.92
C GLU A 39 21.35 -18.07 14.79
N LEU A 40 20.76 -19.26 14.68
CA LEU A 40 19.54 -19.60 15.38
C LEU A 40 19.69 -20.81 16.38
N GLY A 41 20.81 -21.53 16.48
CA GLY A 41 21.15 -22.40 17.64
C GLY A 41 20.37 -23.73 17.78
N GLN A 42 21.02 -24.86 17.44
CA GLN A 42 20.52 -26.24 17.20
C GLN A 42 19.56 -26.88 18.23
N ALA A 43 18.56 -27.63 17.74
CA ALA A 43 17.82 -28.73 18.41
C ALA A 43 16.58 -29.18 17.57
N HIS A 44 16.61 -30.47 17.21
CA HIS A 44 15.72 -31.42 16.53
C HIS A 44 14.18 -31.26 16.35
N HIS A 45 13.71 -31.87 15.23
CA HIS A 45 12.53 -32.77 15.01
C HIS A 45 11.26 -32.32 14.24
N LYS A 46 10.70 -33.34 13.53
CA LYS A 46 9.81 -33.37 12.36
C LYS A 46 8.33 -33.03 12.63
N GLY A 47 7.71 -32.42 11.60
CA GLY A 47 6.32 -32.48 11.13
C GLY A 47 5.15 -32.81 12.06
N GLN A 48 4.17 -31.89 12.12
CA GLN A 48 2.73 -32.20 12.25
C GLN A 48 1.85 -30.99 11.89
N THR A 49 0.83 -31.24 11.06
CA THR A 49 -0.28 -30.33 10.73
C THR A 49 -1.20 -30.25 11.94
N VAL A 50 -1.03 -29.23 12.79
CA VAL A 50 -1.91 -29.01 13.95
C VAL A 50 -2.72 -27.75 13.69
N ASN A 51 -4.04 -27.87 13.87
CA ASN A 51 -4.98 -26.77 13.96
C ASN A 51 -4.45 -25.79 15.03
N ASN A 52 -3.75 -24.75 14.59
CA ASN A 52 -2.88 -23.99 15.46
C ASN A 52 -3.68 -22.81 16.02
N PRO A 53 -4.05 -22.79 17.31
CA PRO A 53 -4.82 -21.69 17.91
C PRO A 53 -4.14 -20.32 17.70
N LYS A 54 -2.81 -20.30 17.50
CA LYS A 54 -2.09 -19.08 17.14
C LYS A 54 -2.46 -18.56 15.74
N MET A 55 -2.65 -19.43 14.75
CA MET A 55 -2.98 -19.01 13.37
C MET A 55 -4.38 -18.39 13.31
N LEU A 56 -5.34 -19.02 13.98
CA LEU A 56 -6.67 -18.45 14.19
C LEU A 56 -6.61 -17.07 14.85
N SER A 57 -5.80 -16.92 15.91
CA SER A 57 -5.63 -15.62 16.57
C SER A 57 -5.02 -14.55 15.67
N TYR A 58 -4.16 -14.93 14.72
CA TYR A 58 -3.59 -13.98 13.75
C TYR A 58 -4.62 -13.56 12.70
N LEU A 59 -5.39 -14.52 12.17
CA LEU A 59 -6.43 -14.26 11.18
C LEU A 59 -7.56 -13.41 11.77
N ALA A 60 -7.99 -13.70 13.00
CA ALA A 60 -9.04 -12.94 13.68
C ALA A 60 -8.66 -11.46 13.96
N ARG A 61 -7.36 -11.13 13.96
CA ARG A 61 -6.87 -9.75 14.11
C ARG A 61 -6.87 -8.96 12.81
N VAL A 62 -7.07 -9.61 11.67
CA VAL A 62 -7.23 -8.92 10.39
C VAL A 62 -8.63 -8.31 10.36
N PRO A 63 -8.79 -6.99 10.19
CA PRO A 63 -10.11 -6.35 10.23
C PRO A 63 -11.12 -7.01 9.28
N THR A 64 -10.68 -7.31 8.06
CA THR A 64 -11.45 -7.99 7.01
C THR A 64 -11.93 -9.39 7.41
N PHE A 65 -11.17 -10.11 8.24
CA PHE A 65 -11.51 -11.49 8.65
C PHE A 65 -12.16 -11.57 10.03
N SER A 66 -12.09 -10.51 10.83
CA SER A 66 -12.64 -10.47 12.19
C SER A 66 -14.15 -10.78 12.27
N ARG A 67 -14.87 -10.58 11.16
CA ARG A 67 -16.32 -10.82 11.04
C ARG A 67 -16.68 -12.17 10.39
N LEU A 68 -15.70 -12.98 10.03
CA LEU A 68 -15.96 -14.28 9.40
C LEU A 68 -16.44 -15.30 10.44
N PRO A 69 -17.33 -16.23 10.04
CA PRO A 69 -17.68 -17.36 10.87
C PRO A 69 -16.45 -18.17 11.30
N GLY A 70 -16.48 -18.71 12.52
CA GLY A 70 -15.35 -19.47 13.08
C GLY A 70 -14.94 -20.67 12.22
N GLU A 71 -15.90 -21.29 11.52
CA GLU A 71 -15.66 -22.37 10.58
C GLU A 71 -14.82 -21.94 9.37
N VAL A 72 -15.12 -20.75 8.81
CA VAL A 72 -14.37 -20.18 7.68
C VAL A 72 -12.95 -19.82 8.13
N LEU A 73 -12.80 -19.20 9.30
CA LEU A 73 -11.50 -18.90 9.89
C LEU A 73 -10.67 -20.16 10.13
N SER A 74 -11.30 -21.24 10.59
CA SER A 74 -10.66 -22.53 10.80
C SER A 74 -10.18 -23.14 9.48
N ALA A 75 -11.03 -23.15 8.46
CA ALA A 75 -10.67 -23.64 7.14
C ALA A 75 -9.52 -22.84 6.48
N LEU A 76 -9.49 -21.51 6.70
CA LEU A 76 -8.36 -20.66 6.31
C LEU A 76 -7.08 -21.06 7.08
N ALA A 77 -7.17 -21.20 8.40
CA ALA A 77 -6.04 -21.54 9.28
C ALA A 77 -5.41 -22.89 8.95
N GLU A 78 -6.20 -23.92 8.63
CA GLU A 78 -5.71 -25.26 8.29
C GLU A 78 -4.77 -25.28 7.07
N SER A 79 -5.10 -24.45 6.08
CA SER A 79 -4.34 -24.36 4.83
C SER A 79 -3.16 -23.39 4.91
N ALA A 80 -3.15 -22.51 5.91
CA ALA A 80 -2.17 -21.46 6.00
C ALA A 80 -0.79 -21.98 6.43
N ARG A 81 0.27 -21.32 5.96
CA ARG A 81 1.67 -21.69 6.26
C ARG A 81 2.48 -20.46 6.59
N PHE A 82 3.34 -20.53 7.61
CA PHE A 82 4.25 -19.42 7.87
C PHE A 82 5.38 -19.41 6.83
N ARG A 83 5.89 -18.23 6.52
CA ARG A 83 7.01 -17.99 5.63
C ARG A 83 7.85 -16.85 6.18
N GLY A 84 9.16 -16.98 6.05
CA GLY A 84 10.13 -16.10 6.68
C GLY A 84 10.99 -15.45 5.60
N PHE A 85 11.15 -14.13 5.71
CA PHE A 85 11.88 -13.34 4.74
C PHE A 85 12.90 -12.47 5.46
N LEU A 86 14.09 -12.36 4.87
CA LEU A 86 15.11 -11.43 5.36
C LEU A 86 14.84 -10.03 4.85
N LYS A 87 15.31 -9.01 5.58
CA LYS A 87 15.36 -7.63 5.09
C LYS A 87 16.00 -7.57 3.69
N GLY A 88 15.41 -6.78 2.80
CA GLY A 88 15.81 -6.62 1.40
C GLY A 88 15.33 -7.71 0.44
N SER A 89 14.65 -8.76 0.95
CA SER A 89 14.15 -9.83 0.07
C SER A 89 12.95 -9.35 -0.75
N VAL A 90 12.94 -9.69 -2.04
CA VAL A 90 11.75 -9.55 -2.89
C VAL A 90 10.80 -10.69 -2.55
N PHE A 91 9.61 -10.33 -2.08
CA PHE A 91 8.55 -11.25 -1.71
C PHE A 91 7.78 -11.75 -2.96
N PHE A 92 7.40 -10.83 -3.86
CA PHE A 92 6.94 -11.12 -5.22
C PHE A 92 7.31 -9.98 -6.18
N SER A 93 7.30 -10.27 -7.46
CA SER A 93 7.59 -9.37 -8.59
C SER A 93 6.42 -9.30 -9.58
N PRO A 94 6.34 -8.25 -10.40
CA PRO A 94 5.39 -8.20 -11.52
C PRO A 94 5.53 -9.42 -12.44
N GLY A 95 4.41 -9.99 -12.86
CA GLY A 95 4.33 -11.17 -13.72
C GLY A 95 4.42 -12.51 -12.97
N ASP A 96 4.81 -12.51 -11.70
CA ASP A 96 4.80 -13.74 -10.89
C ASP A 96 3.40 -14.28 -10.73
N ARG A 97 3.25 -15.60 -10.86
CA ARG A 97 2.01 -16.27 -10.46
C ARG A 97 1.76 -16.09 -8.97
N SER A 98 0.52 -15.80 -8.62
CA SER A 98 0.08 -15.67 -7.24
C SER A 98 0.26 -16.99 -6.49
N SER A 99 1.08 -16.97 -5.46
CA SER A 99 1.25 -18.12 -4.56
C SER A 99 0.19 -18.18 -3.46
N GLY A 100 -0.52 -17.08 -3.21
CA GLY A 100 -1.60 -17.05 -2.25
C GLY A 100 -1.98 -15.65 -1.78
N LEU A 101 -2.83 -15.66 -0.75
CA LEU A 101 -3.05 -14.52 0.09
C LEU A 101 -2.02 -14.52 1.20
N HIS A 102 -1.49 -13.37 1.53
CA HIS A 102 -0.41 -13.24 2.48
C HIS A 102 -0.84 -12.29 3.59
N LEU A 103 -0.69 -12.70 4.84
CA LEU A 103 -0.91 -11.89 6.03
C LEU A 103 0.44 -11.62 6.67
N LEU A 104 0.81 -10.35 6.79
CA LEU A 104 2.02 -9.97 7.50
C LEU A 104 1.78 -10.12 9.02
N VAL A 105 2.56 -10.97 9.69
CA VAL A 105 2.44 -11.19 11.14
C VAL A 105 3.46 -10.37 11.91
N LYS A 106 4.63 -10.15 11.33
CA LYS A 106 5.70 -9.31 11.87
C LYS A 106 6.57 -8.80 10.73
N GLY A 107 7.08 -7.59 10.88
CA GLY A 107 7.99 -6.95 9.92
C GLY A 107 7.26 -5.84 9.17
N ARG A 108 7.83 -5.45 8.03
CA ARG A 108 7.33 -4.35 7.20
C ARG A 108 7.66 -4.65 5.74
N ILE A 109 6.67 -4.52 4.87
CA ILE A 109 6.83 -4.81 3.43
C ILE A 109 6.39 -3.59 2.63
N LYS A 110 7.29 -3.03 1.83
CA LYS A 110 6.93 -1.99 0.86
C LYS A 110 6.42 -2.63 -0.44
N VAL A 111 5.31 -2.11 -0.96
CA VAL A 111 4.77 -2.51 -2.26
C VAL A 111 4.93 -1.35 -3.23
N LEU A 112 5.59 -1.59 -4.36
CA LEU A 112 5.96 -0.55 -5.31
C LEU A 112 5.81 -0.99 -6.76
N ARG A 113 5.70 -0.03 -7.66
CA ARG A 113 5.90 -0.24 -9.11
C ARG A 113 7.16 0.46 -9.55
N VAL A 114 7.75 -0.03 -10.62
CA VAL A 114 8.91 0.59 -11.26
C VAL A 114 8.50 0.94 -12.69
N SER A 115 8.73 2.18 -13.11
CA SER A 115 8.50 2.60 -14.49
C SER A 115 9.56 2.03 -15.44
N PRO A 116 9.35 2.03 -16.77
CA PRO A 116 10.38 1.62 -17.73
C PRO A 116 11.70 2.40 -17.59
N GLU A 117 11.62 3.65 -17.15
CA GLU A 117 12.75 4.54 -16.89
C GLU A 117 13.41 4.31 -15.51
N GLY A 118 12.96 3.31 -14.76
CA GLY A 118 13.52 2.93 -13.46
C GLY A 118 13.00 3.75 -12.28
N ARG A 119 11.96 4.56 -12.43
CA ARG A 119 11.40 5.34 -11.31
C ARG A 119 10.54 4.45 -10.42
N GLU A 120 10.85 4.40 -9.12
CA GLU A 120 10.04 3.70 -8.13
C GLU A 120 8.83 4.56 -7.71
N GLN A 121 7.63 3.97 -7.76
CA GLN A 121 6.42 4.52 -7.18
C GLN A 121 5.97 3.62 -6.04
N LEU A 122 6.03 4.13 -4.81
CA LEU A 122 5.45 3.45 -3.65
C LEU A 122 3.92 3.44 -3.79
N LEU A 123 3.31 2.26 -3.68
CA LEU A 123 1.86 2.10 -3.68
C LEU A 123 1.33 2.07 -2.24
N THR A 124 1.97 1.25 -1.40
CA THR A 124 1.59 1.10 0.01
C THR A 124 2.73 0.47 0.81
N ILE A 125 2.63 0.60 2.13
CA ILE A 125 3.44 -0.13 3.10
C ILE A 125 2.49 -1.06 3.84
N VAL A 126 2.83 -2.35 3.85
CA VAL A 126 2.09 -3.39 4.57
C VAL A 126 2.69 -3.50 5.97
N GLU A 127 1.84 -3.24 6.95
CA GLU A 127 2.11 -3.34 8.38
C GLU A 127 1.59 -4.66 8.94
N PRO A 128 2.03 -5.09 10.15
CA PRO A 128 1.51 -6.29 10.77
C PRO A 128 -0.03 -6.30 10.86
N PHE A 129 -0.60 -7.47 10.66
CA PHE A 129 -2.04 -7.76 10.60
C PHE A 129 -2.77 -7.22 9.37
N GLN A 130 -2.02 -6.79 8.35
CA GLN A 130 -2.57 -6.45 7.03
C GLN A 130 -2.27 -7.56 6.01
N THR A 131 -3.12 -7.65 4.98
CA THR A 131 -2.96 -8.60 3.89
C THR A 131 -2.32 -7.98 2.66
N LEU A 132 -1.65 -8.82 1.87
CA LEU A 132 -1.14 -8.50 0.55
C LEU A 132 -1.33 -9.67 -0.41
N GLY A 133 -1.44 -9.36 -1.70
CA GLY A 133 -1.53 -10.35 -2.78
C GLY A 133 -2.96 -10.76 -3.16
N GLU A 134 -3.98 -10.31 -2.42
CA GLU A 134 -5.40 -10.58 -2.70
C GLU A 134 -5.79 -10.29 -4.15
N ALA A 135 -5.36 -9.15 -4.69
CA ALA A 135 -5.70 -8.76 -6.06
C ALA A 135 -5.13 -9.72 -7.12
N ALA A 136 -4.01 -10.40 -6.83
CA ALA A 136 -3.40 -11.34 -7.78
C ALA A 136 -4.11 -12.71 -7.81
N ILE A 137 -4.86 -13.07 -6.76
CA ILE A 137 -5.58 -14.34 -6.65
C ILE A 137 -6.80 -14.36 -7.56
N PHE A 138 -7.47 -13.21 -7.72
CA PHE A 138 -8.74 -13.06 -8.44
C PHE A 138 -8.57 -12.46 -9.84
N ARG A 139 -7.36 -12.06 -10.24
CA ARG A 139 -7.05 -11.53 -11.57
C ARG A 139 -6.86 -12.66 -12.58
N GLN A 140 -7.18 -12.39 -13.84
CA GLN A 140 -6.77 -13.22 -14.97
C GLN A 140 -5.78 -12.47 -15.88
N PRO A 141 -4.57 -12.99 -16.12
CA PRO A 141 -3.97 -14.15 -15.45
C PRO A 141 -3.70 -13.88 -13.95
N GLU A 142 -3.55 -14.94 -13.15
CA GLU A 142 -3.31 -14.89 -11.69
C GLU A 142 -1.90 -14.41 -11.36
N THR A 143 -1.56 -13.18 -11.75
CA THR A 143 -0.20 -12.63 -11.62
C THR A 143 -0.16 -11.34 -10.83
N HIS A 144 0.96 -11.09 -10.16
CA HIS A 144 1.23 -9.83 -9.49
C HIS A 144 1.56 -8.71 -10.50
N SER A 145 1.19 -7.46 -10.17
CA SER A 145 1.45 -6.27 -11.01
C SER A 145 2.45 -5.28 -10.40
N SER A 146 2.93 -5.60 -9.19
CA SER A 146 3.83 -4.77 -8.38
C SER A 146 4.91 -5.64 -7.74
N PHE A 147 5.98 -4.99 -7.27
CA PHE A 147 6.95 -5.60 -6.39
C PHE A 147 6.47 -5.51 -4.94
N ALA A 148 6.77 -6.53 -4.14
CA ALA A 148 6.73 -6.47 -2.69
C ALA A 148 8.13 -6.75 -2.14
N ILE A 149 8.66 -5.86 -1.31
CA ILE A 149 10.03 -5.94 -0.78
C ILE A 149 9.99 -5.80 0.73
N CYS A 150 10.64 -6.72 1.43
CA CYS A 150 10.72 -6.70 2.89
C CYS A 150 11.68 -5.61 3.36
N GLU A 151 11.19 -4.56 4.02
CA GLU A 151 12.03 -3.50 4.61
C GLU A 151 12.68 -3.97 5.92
N GLU A 152 12.09 -4.98 6.54
CA GLU A 152 12.56 -5.66 7.74
C GLU A 152 12.48 -7.18 7.57
N SER A 153 13.18 -7.93 8.42
CA SER A 153 12.98 -9.38 8.50
C SER A 153 11.54 -9.67 8.88
N SER A 154 10.82 -10.32 7.97
CA SER A 154 9.37 -10.42 7.98
C SER A 154 8.89 -11.87 8.14
N THR A 155 7.80 -12.04 8.88
CA THR A 155 7.08 -13.32 9.04
C THR A 155 5.70 -13.15 8.47
N VAL A 156 5.35 -14.00 7.51
CA VAL A 156 4.12 -13.92 6.73
C VAL A 156 3.37 -15.23 6.86
N LEU A 157 2.07 -15.17 7.11
CA LEU A 157 1.17 -16.30 7.01
C LEU A 157 0.59 -16.34 5.60
N THR A 158 0.82 -17.41 4.84
CA THR A 158 0.39 -17.55 3.45
C THR A 158 -0.73 -18.57 3.34
N LEU A 159 -1.84 -18.17 2.71
CA LEU A 159 -2.97 -19.03 2.35
C LEU A 159 -2.90 -19.33 0.85
N PRO A 160 -2.75 -20.59 0.43
CA PRO A 160 -2.57 -20.93 -0.98
C PRO A 160 -3.70 -20.41 -1.89
N SER A 161 -3.36 -19.93 -3.09
CA SER A 161 -4.34 -19.37 -4.04
C SER A 161 -5.50 -20.33 -4.36
N PRO A 162 -5.26 -21.62 -4.67
CA PRO A 162 -6.35 -22.54 -4.98
C PRO A 162 -7.35 -22.72 -3.83
N LYS A 163 -6.84 -22.84 -2.59
CA LYS A 163 -7.69 -22.99 -1.41
C LYS A 163 -8.42 -21.71 -1.08
N THR A 164 -7.76 -20.55 -1.19
CA THR A 164 -8.38 -19.24 -0.98
C THR A 164 -9.54 -19.02 -1.95
N ARG A 165 -9.34 -19.31 -3.25
CA ARG A 165 -10.42 -19.24 -4.25
C ARG A 165 -11.55 -20.22 -3.95
N TRP A 166 -11.22 -21.47 -3.66
CA TRP A 166 -12.23 -22.48 -3.32
C TRP A 166 -13.08 -22.03 -2.12
N LEU A 167 -12.45 -21.54 -1.06
CA LEU A 167 -13.16 -21.01 0.12
C LEU A 167 -14.00 -19.78 -0.25
N THR A 168 -13.53 -18.92 -1.13
CA THR A 168 -14.27 -17.73 -1.57
C THR A 168 -15.56 -18.11 -2.31
N VAL A 169 -15.54 -19.19 -3.09
CA VAL A 169 -16.71 -19.69 -3.82
C VAL A 169 -17.70 -20.41 -2.90
N HIS A 170 -17.21 -21.15 -1.90
CA HIS A 170 -18.04 -22.01 -1.04
C HIS A 170 -18.49 -21.33 0.26
N HIS A 171 -17.90 -20.20 0.63
CA HIS A 171 -18.25 -19.39 1.79
C HIS A 171 -18.45 -17.94 1.35
N PRO A 172 -19.69 -17.55 0.97
CA PRO A 172 -19.99 -16.21 0.47
C PRO A 172 -19.59 -15.08 1.41
N GLU A 173 -19.52 -15.33 2.71
CA GLU A 173 -19.06 -14.38 3.73
C GLU A 173 -17.61 -13.96 3.48
N LEU A 174 -16.77 -14.87 3.00
CA LEU A 174 -15.38 -14.56 2.61
C LEU A 174 -15.32 -13.71 1.34
N ALA A 175 -16.20 -13.97 0.37
CA ALA A 175 -16.30 -13.13 -0.82
C ALA A 175 -16.74 -11.71 -0.46
N LEU A 176 -17.77 -11.56 0.37
CA LEU A 176 -18.24 -10.27 0.87
C LEU A 176 -17.15 -9.52 1.67
N ALA A 177 -16.37 -10.24 2.47
CA ALA A 177 -15.23 -9.67 3.17
C ALA A 177 -14.18 -9.09 2.20
N PHE A 178 -13.82 -9.82 1.14
CA PHE A 178 -12.93 -9.29 0.10
C PHE A 178 -13.53 -8.10 -0.65
N LEU A 179 -14.82 -8.14 -0.98
CA LEU A 179 -15.51 -7.03 -1.65
C LEU A 179 -15.51 -5.76 -0.77
N ALA A 180 -15.78 -5.89 0.52
CA ALA A 180 -15.73 -4.78 1.47
C ALA A 180 -14.31 -4.17 1.59
N GLU A 181 -13.27 -5.02 1.62
CA GLU A 181 -11.88 -4.58 1.61
C GLU A 181 -11.53 -3.83 0.33
N PHE A 182 -11.93 -4.35 -0.84
CA PHE A 182 -11.70 -3.67 -2.11
C PHE A 182 -12.44 -2.35 -2.22
N ALA A 183 -13.71 -2.29 -1.77
CA ALA A 183 -14.48 -1.05 -1.74
C ALA A 183 -13.80 0.01 -0.86
N THR A 184 -13.31 -0.39 0.32
CA THR A 184 -12.55 0.49 1.22
C THR A 184 -11.29 1.03 0.54
N ARG A 185 -10.52 0.16 -0.13
CA ARG A 185 -9.31 0.56 -0.84
C ARG A 185 -9.58 1.46 -2.03
N ILE A 186 -10.69 1.24 -2.76
CA ILE A 186 -11.12 2.11 -3.85
C ILE A 186 -11.44 3.49 -3.29
N GLY A 187 -12.23 3.58 -2.22
CA GLY A 187 -12.53 4.87 -1.56
C GLY A 187 -11.27 5.60 -1.05
N ASP A 188 -10.28 4.87 -0.51
CA ASP A 188 -9.00 5.45 -0.13
C ASP A 188 -8.19 5.95 -1.33
N LEU A 189 -8.24 5.24 -2.47
CA LEU A 189 -7.59 5.67 -3.71
C LEU A 189 -8.28 6.89 -4.31
N GLU A 190 -9.62 6.93 -4.30
CA GLU A 190 -10.41 8.08 -4.68
C GLU A 190 -10.03 9.27 -3.81
N ARG A 191 -10.08 9.16 -2.48
CA ARG A 191 -9.65 10.23 -1.57
C ARG A 191 -8.22 10.69 -1.82
N ARG A 192 -7.27 9.80 -2.10
CA ARG A 192 -5.89 10.21 -2.45
C ARG A 192 -5.82 10.92 -3.80
N LEU A 193 -6.62 10.48 -4.77
CA LEU A 193 -6.78 11.17 -6.04
C LEU A 193 -7.38 12.55 -5.82
N GLU A 194 -8.38 12.68 -4.94
CA GLU A 194 -8.93 13.96 -4.50
C GLU A 194 -7.89 14.80 -3.74
N GLU A 195 -7.09 14.26 -2.82
CA GLU A 195 -6.06 15.06 -2.14
C GLU A 195 -4.98 15.56 -3.12
N THR A 196 -4.74 14.80 -4.20
CA THR A 196 -3.75 15.14 -5.23
C THR A 196 -4.34 16.03 -6.34
N ALA A 197 -5.63 15.92 -6.65
CA ALA A 197 -6.33 16.62 -7.73
C ALA A 197 -7.30 17.72 -7.26
N LEU A 198 -7.76 17.64 -6.01
CA LEU A 198 -8.91 18.35 -5.39
C LEU A 198 -8.58 19.04 -4.06
N HIS A 199 -7.30 19.32 -3.77
CA HIS A 199 -6.97 20.61 -3.14
C HIS A 199 -6.33 21.49 -4.19
N PRO A 200 -7.17 22.02 -5.10
CA PRO A 200 -6.72 22.62 -6.33
C PRO A 200 -5.82 23.78 -5.96
N LEU A 201 -4.76 23.97 -6.74
CA LEU A 201 -3.96 25.19 -6.68
C LEU A 201 -4.87 26.41 -6.56
N GLU A 202 -6.01 26.39 -7.25
CA GLU A 202 -7.09 27.35 -7.20
C GLU A 202 -7.62 27.64 -5.79
N LYS A 203 -7.94 26.64 -4.95
CA LYS A 203 -8.45 26.88 -3.59
C LYS A 203 -7.40 27.53 -2.67
N ARG A 204 -6.14 27.09 -2.79
CA ARG A 204 -5.03 27.68 -2.04
C ARG A 204 -4.69 29.09 -2.52
N LEU A 205 -4.78 29.30 -3.84
CA LEU A 205 -4.54 30.57 -4.48
C LEU A 205 -5.68 31.56 -4.19
N SER A 206 -6.95 31.14 -4.19
CA SER A 206 -8.08 32.00 -3.86
C SER A 206 -8.02 32.48 -2.41
N ALA A 207 -7.75 31.58 -1.45
CA ALA A 207 -7.55 31.95 -0.05
C ALA A 207 -6.39 32.94 0.14
N TYR A 208 -5.31 32.79 -0.64
CA TYR A 208 -4.19 33.73 -0.63
C TYR A 208 -4.55 35.09 -1.22
N LEU A 209 -5.26 35.12 -2.35
CA LEU A 209 -5.71 36.36 -2.99
C LEU A 209 -6.66 37.12 -2.07
N LEU A 210 -7.64 36.45 -1.46
CA LEU A 210 -8.57 37.05 -0.50
C LEU A 210 -7.85 37.62 0.73
N LYS A 211 -6.82 36.93 1.23
CA LYS A 211 -6.02 37.41 2.37
C LYS A 211 -5.11 38.60 2.03
N THR A 212 -4.68 38.70 0.77
CA THR A 212 -3.72 39.72 0.32
C THR A 212 -4.41 40.93 -0.32
N ALA A 213 -5.71 40.83 -0.57
CA ALA A 213 -6.50 41.92 -1.09
C ALA A 213 -6.57 43.08 -0.08
N ASN A 214 -6.51 44.30 -0.60
CA ASN A 214 -6.80 45.50 0.18
C ASN A 214 -8.33 45.72 0.32
N ASP A 215 -8.73 46.78 1.02
CA ASP A 215 -10.14 47.16 1.21
C ASP A 215 -10.90 47.47 -0.09
N LYS A 216 -10.20 47.57 -1.23
CA LYS A 216 -10.76 47.77 -2.57
C LYS A 216 -10.81 46.50 -3.40
N ASN A 217 -10.59 45.32 -2.80
CA ASN A 217 -10.52 44.03 -3.49
C ASN A 217 -9.40 43.95 -4.53
N GLU A 218 -8.32 44.72 -4.36
CA GLU A 218 -7.17 44.71 -5.25
C GLU A 218 -6.00 43.97 -4.60
N VAL A 219 -5.37 43.06 -5.35
CA VAL A 219 -4.15 42.36 -4.98
C VAL A 219 -3.01 42.84 -5.85
N HIS A 220 -2.06 43.57 -5.26
CA HIS A 220 -0.82 43.92 -5.93
C HIS A 220 0.14 42.73 -5.90
N LEU A 221 0.32 42.06 -7.03
CA LEU A 221 1.31 41.00 -7.18
C LEU A 221 2.71 41.63 -7.32
N SER A 222 3.32 41.94 -6.18
CA SER A 222 4.74 42.29 -6.09
C SER A 222 5.62 41.11 -6.54
N GLU A 223 5.17 39.89 -6.24
CA GLU A 223 5.79 38.62 -6.59
C GLU A 223 5.52 38.22 -8.05
N SER A 224 6.53 37.66 -8.73
CA SER A 224 6.33 37.06 -10.05
C SER A 224 5.62 35.71 -9.95
N ASN A 225 5.04 35.21 -11.05
CA ASN A 225 4.47 33.86 -11.09
C ASN A 225 5.49 32.78 -10.71
N SER A 226 6.79 33.02 -10.92
CA SER A 226 7.85 32.11 -10.49
C SER A 226 7.98 32.09 -8.95
N VAL A 227 7.84 33.23 -8.29
CA VAL A 227 7.87 33.32 -6.82
C VAL A 227 6.62 32.70 -6.20
N LEU A 228 5.44 32.96 -6.79
CA LEU A 228 4.19 32.30 -6.39
C LEU A 228 4.29 30.78 -6.57
N ALA A 229 4.89 30.32 -7.67
CA ALA A 229 5.10 28.89 -7.92
C ALA A 229 5.95 28.23 -6.83
N THR A 230 7.05 28.88 -6.43
CA THR A 230 7.86 28.45 -5.28
C THR A 230 7.05 28.43 -3.98
N ARG A 231 6.23 29.47 -3.73
CA ARG A 231 5.37 29.58 -2.54
C ARG A 231 4.33 28.45 -2.44
N PHE A 232 3.70 28.10 -3.56
CA PHE A 232 2.64 27.09 -3.58
C PHE A 232 3.16 25.66 -3.81
N GLY A 233 4.46 25.50 -4.12
CA GLY A 233 5.09 24.21 -4.39
C GLY A 233 4.65 23.60 -5.73
N VAL A 234 4.43 24.45 -6.74
CA VAL A 234 3.93 24.07 -8.07
C VAL A 234 4.82 24.66 -9.16
N SER A 235 4.57 24.32 -10.44
CA SER A 235 5.29 24.95 -11.56
C SER A 235 4.74 26.35 -11.88
N ARG A 236 5.55 27.19 -12.55
CA ARG A 236 5.14 28.52 -13.02
C ARG A 236 3.92 28.45 -13.95
N GLU A 237 3.87 27.43 -14.79
CA GLU A 237 2.78 27.15 -15.73
C GLU A 237 1.49 26.84 -14.98
N SER A 238 1.55 26.10 -13.87
CA SER A 238 0.38 25.81 -13.05
C SER A 238 -0.21 27.08 -12.42
N ILE A 239 0.61 28.00 -11.91
CA ILE A 239 0.15 29.32 -11.43
C ILE A 239 -0.49 30.13 -12.57
N SER A 240 0.17 30.15 -13.73
CA SER A 240 -0.35 30.89 -14.88
C SER A 240 -1.70 30.37 -15.35
N ARG A 241 -1.87 29.04 -15.39
CA ARG A 241 -3.14 28.40 -15.75
C ARG A 241 -4.24 28.65 -14.73
N ALA A 242 -3.92 28.57 -13.44
CA ALA A 242 -4.90 28.83 -12.38
C ALA A 242 -5.40 30.29 -12.41
N LEU A 243 -4.52 31.27 -12.62
CA LEU A 243 -4.90 32.67 -12.75
C LEU A 243 -5.72 32.95 -14.02
N ALA A 244 -5.36 32.34 -15.16
CA ALA A 244 -6.13 32.47 -16.39
C ALA A 244 -7.55 31.90 -16.24
N LYS A 245 -7.68 30.76 -15.56
CA LYS A 245 -8.98 30.14 -15.26
C LYS A 245 -9.87 31.05 -14.40
N PHE A 246 -9.31 31.73 -13.40
CA PHE A 246 -10.07 32.72 -12.61
C PHE A 246 -10.51 33.92 -13.44
N GLU A 247 -9.71 34.34 -14.44
CA GLU A 247 -10.06 35.43 -15.34
C GLU A 247 -11.15 35.03 -16.34
N GLU A 248 -11.06 33.82 -16.91
CA GLU A 248 -12.11 33.23 -17.78
C GLU A 248 -13.44 33.06 -17.05
N GLN A 249 -13.40 32.70 -15.76
CA GLN A 249 -14.59 32.56 -14.92
C GLN A 249 -15.13 33.91 -14.40
N GLY A 250 -14.49 35.03 -14.72
CA GLY A 250 -14.91 36.35 -14.24
C GLY A 250 -14.71 36.57 -12.74
N LEU A 251 -13.92 35.74 -12.07
CA LEU A 251 -13.64 35.84 -10.63
C LEU A 251 -12.59 36.92 -10.34
N VAL A 252 -11.63 37.11 -11.25
CA VAL A 252 -10.60 38.14 -11.17
C VAL A 252 -10.40 38.83 -12.52
N SER A 253 -9.89 40.05 -12.51
CA SER A 253 -9.44 40.75 -13.72
C SER A 253 -8.02 41.25 -13.54
N ARG A 254 -7.18 41.08 -14.56
CA ARG A 254 -5.80 41.52 -14.50
C ARG A 254 -5.59 42.89 -15.14
N LYS A 255 -5.11 43.86 -14.35
CA LYS A 255 -4.61 45.16 -14.83
C LYS A 255 -3.13 45.30 -14.50
N ASN A 256 -2.25 45.09 -15.48
CA ASN A 256 -0.81 45.12 -15.33
C ASN A 256 -0.30 44.15 -14.24
N ARG A 257 0.15 44.70 -13.10
CA ARG A 257 0.66 43.95 -11.93
C ARG A 257 -0.37 43.83 -10.80
N THR A 258 -1.60 44.29 -11.04
CA THR A 258 -2.69 44.25 -10.07
C THR A 258 -3.76 43.28 -10.54
N LEU A 259 -4.18 42.37 -9.65
CA LEU A 259 -5.39 41.57 -9.82
C LEU A 259 -6.53 42.25 -9.07
N ILE A 260 -7.66 42.43 -9.74
CA ILE A 260 -8.89 42.93 -9.15
C ILE A 260 -9.79 41.72 -8.91
N LEU A 261 -10.23 41.50 -7.67
CA LEU A 261 -11.19 40.44 -7.35
C LEU A 261 -12.59 40.96 -7.68
N LEU A 262 -13.21 40.36 -8.70
CA LEU A 262 -14.53 40.75 -9.18
C LEU A 262 -15.64 40.12 -8.33
N SER A 263 -15.43 38.88 -7.90
CA SER A 263 -16.38 38.12 -7.07
C SER A 263 -15.69 37.48 -5.85
N PRO A 264 -15.38 38.25 -4.78
CA PRO A 264 -14.73 37.73 -3.58
C PRO A 264 -15.51 36.62 -2.86
N GLU A 265 -16.85 36.69 -2.89
CA GLU A 265 -17.73 35.69 -2.27
C GLU A 265 -17.63 34.34 -2.97
N GLU A 266 -17.62 34.33 -4.31
CA GLU A 266 -17.44 33.12 -5.12
C GLU A 266 -16.02 32.55 -4.97
N LEU A 267 -14.99 33.41 -4.90
CA LEU A 267 -13.61 32.99 -4.62
C LEU A 267 -13.45 32.33 -3.24
N SER A 268 -14.24 32.76 -2.26
CA SER A 268 -14.23 32.20 -0.90
C SER A 268 -14.98 30.87 -0.80
N ALA A 269 -15.86 30.57 -1.77
CA ALA A 269 -16.66 29.36 -1.82
C ALA A 269 -15.96 28.18 -2.57
N LEU A 270 -14.83 28.45 -3.23
CA LEU A 270 -13.93 27.44 -3.84
C LEU A 270 -13.29 26.53 -2.77
#